data_AF-A0A2V7XG69-F1
#
_entry.id   AF-A0A2V7XG69-F1
#
_cell.length_a   1.000
_cell.length_b   1.000
_cell.length_c   1.000
_cell.angle_alpha   90.00
_cell.angle_beta   90.00
_cell.angle_gamma   90.00
#
_symmetry.space_group_name_H-M   'P 1'
#
loop_
_entity.id
_entity.type
_entity.pdbx_description
1 polymer ?
#
loop_
_entity_poly.entity_id
_entity_poly.type
_entity_poly.pdbx_seq_one_letter_code
_entity_poly.pdbx_strand_id
1 'polypeptide(L)' 'MKADPPAGADQAPDSTRDWIADFEAAARRALPLRFRYAFIHTYKPVMDDATYRSFDTMEEYRRWCQESLPEWLGYGRV' A
#
# COMPACT_ATOMS: atom_id res chain seq x y z
N MET A 1 10.42 10.61 -18.40
CA MET A 1 10.09 9.21 -18.75
C MET A 1 9.08 8.73 -17.70
N LYS A 2 7.78 8.90 -17.96
CA LYS A 2 6.75 8.33 -17.07
C LYS A 2 6.73 6.82 -17.35
N ALA A 3 6.94 6.00 -16.32
CA ALA A 3 6.72 4.57 -16.45
C ALA A 3 5.25 4.35 -16.77
N ASP A 4 4.96 3.52 -17.77
CA ASP A 4 3.61 3.04 -18.02
C ASP A 4 3.07 2.38 -16.74
N PRO A 5 1.80 2.62 -16.38
CA PRO A 5 1.20 1.95 -15.23
C PRO A 5 1.28 0.43 -15.48
N PRO A 6 1.56 -0.39 -14.44
CA PRO A 6 1.58 -1.84 -14.60
C PRO A 6 0.21 -2.29 -15.12
N ALA A 7 0.22 -3.03 -16.23
CA ALA A 7 -0.97 -3.62 -16.83
C ALA A 7 -1.71 -4.45 -15.76
N GLY A 8 -2.82 -3.93 -15.25
CA GLY A 8 -3.62 -4.54 -14.19
C GLY A 8 -4.11 -3.59 -13.09
N ALA A 9 -3.66 -2.33 -13.05
CA ALA A 9 -4.02 -1.39 -11.98
C ALA A 9 -5.43 -0.75 -12.10
N ASP A 10 -6.19 -1.03 -13.16
CA ASP A 10 -7.33 -0.17 -13.57
C ASP A 10 -8.71 -0.86 -13.58
N GLN A 11 -8.88 -1.96 -12.85
CA GLN A 11 -10.21 -2.54 -12.60
C GLN A 11 -10.38 -2.76 -11.10
N ALA A 12 -10.79 -1.69 -10.40
CA ALA A 12 -11.31 -1.84 -9.05
C ALA A 12 -12.55 -2.74 -9.14
N PRO A 13 -12.62 -3.85 -8.37
CA PRO A 13 -13.80 -4.71 -8.43
C PRO A 13 -14.99 -3.92 -7.89
N ASP A 14 -16.03 -3.83 -8.71
CA ASP A 14 -17.16 -2.89 -8.54
C ASP A 14 -18.15 -3.34 -7.45
N SER A 15 -17.91 -4.50 -6.83
CA SER A 15 -18.75 -5.04 -5.76
C SER A 15 -17.95 -5.69 -4.65
N THR A 16 -18.46 -5.60 -3.41
CA THR A 16 -17.93 -6.34 -2.24
C THR A 16 -17.78 -7.84 -2.51
N ARG A 17 -18.64 -8.40 -3.39
CA ARG A 17 -18.61 -9.81 -3.77
C ARG A 17 -17.33 -10.17 -4.52
N ASP A 18 -16.89 -9.31 -5.42
CA ASP A 18 -15.69 -9.54 -6.22
C ASP A 18 -14.45 -9.47 -5.34
N TRP A 19 -14.41 -8.56 -4.36
CA TRP A 19 -13.33 -8.50 -3.36
C TRP A 19 -13.23 -9.80 -2.56
N ILE A 20 -14.37 -10.34 -2.14
CA ILE A 20 -14.42 -11.62 -1.41
C ILE A 20 -13.91 -12.74 -2.31
N ALA A 21 -14.36 -12.81 -3.57
CA ALA A 21 -13.92 -13.83 -4.51
C ALA A 21 -12.40 -13.79 -4.77
N ASP A 22 -11.83 -12.60 -4.94
CA ASP A 22 -10.38 -12.41 -5.10
C ASP A 22 -9.60 -12.81 -3.86
N PHE A 23 -10.10 -12.44 -2.67
CA PHE A 23 -9.49 -12.81 -1.40
C PHE A 23 -9.48 -14.33 -1.21
N GLU A 24 -10.60 -15.00 -1.47
CA GLU A 24 -10.70 -16.45 -1.42
C GLU A 24 -9.79 -17.15 -2.44
N ALA A 25 -9.69 -16.59 -3.66
CA ALA A 25 -8.78 -17.12 -4.68
C ALA A 25 -7.31 -17.02 -4.24
N ALA A 26 -6.90 -15.89 -3.67
CA ALA A 26 -5.57 -15.73 -3.09
C ALA A 26 -5.33 -16.70 -1.92
N ALA A 27 -6.35 -16.92 -1.08
CA ALA A 27 -6.33 -17.83 0.05
C ALA A 27 -6.35 -19.32 -0.32
N ARG A 28 -6.51 -19.69 -1.59
CA ARG A 28 -6.35 -21.08 -2.09
C ARG A 28 -4.95 -21.37 -2.64
N ARG A 29 -4.11 -20.35 -2.87
CA ARG A 29 -2.75 -20.53 -3.40
C ARG A 29 -1.93 -21.44 -2.50
N ALA A 30 -1.11 -22.32 -3.07
CA ALA A 30 -0.22 -23.18 -2.29
C ALA A 30 0.76 -22.33 -1.45
N LEU A 31 1.15 -22.80 -0.27
CA LEU A 31 2.01 -22.05 0.66
C LEU A 31 3.33 -21.58 0.02
N PRO A 32 4.05 -22.39 -0.79
CA PRO A 32 5.26 -21.91 -1.47
C PRO A 32 5.01 -20.73 -2.41
N LEU A 33 3.84 -20.71 -3.07
CA LEU A 33 3.46 -19.62 -3.96
C LEU A 33 3.17 -18.33 -3.19
N ARG A 34 2.54 -18.44 -2.01
CA ARG A 34 2.31 -17.30 -1.12
C ARG A 34 3.64 -16.72 -0.66
N PHE A 35 4.54 -17.52 -0.12
CA PHE A 35 5.85 -17.03 0.33
C PHE A 35 6.67 -16.38 -0.79
N ARG A 36 6.62 -16.93 -2.00
CA ARG A 36 7.33 -16.35 -3.17
C ARG A 36 6.89 -14.92 -3.48
N TYR A 37 5.62 -14.59 -3.28
CA TYR A 37 5.03 -13.30 -3.68
C TYR A 37 4.50 -12.44 -2.53
N ALA A 38 4.66 -12.88 -1.27
CA ALA A 38 4.16 -12.18 -0.09
C ALA A 38 5.06 -11.02 0.34
N PHE A 39 6.33 -11.02 -0.07
CA PHE A 39 7.29 -10.00 0.34
C PHE A 39 7.50 -9.00 -0.78
N ILE A 40 7.43 -7.72 -0.43
CA ILE A 40 7.84 -6.61 -1.27
C ILE A 40 9.07 -5.97 -0.65
N HIS A 41 10.08 -5.67 -1.47
CA HIS A 41 11.22 -4.87 -1.05
C HIS A 41 10.92 -3.40 -1.34
N THR A 42 10.32 -2.74 -0.36
CA THR A 42 9.90 -1.34 -0.44
C THR A 42 10.37 -0.61 0.81
N TYR A 43 10.94 0.57 0.60
CA TYR A 43 11.23 1.51 1.67
C TYR A 43 9.93 1.96 2.34
N LYS A 44 9.88 1.82 3.66
CA LYS A 44 8.75 2.16 4.52
C LYS A 44 9.17 3.32 5.43
N PRO A 45 8.78 4.57 5.09
CA PRO A 45 9.09 5.72 5.92
C PRO A 45 8.66 5.50 7.37
N VAL A 46 9.44 6.03 8.31
CA VAL A 46 9.36 5.74 9.76
C VAL A 46 9.83 4.34 10.09
N MET A 47 9.22 3.27 9.58
CA MET A 47 9.60 1.89 9.96
C MET A 47 11.07 1.57 9.65
N ASP A 48 11.59 2.09 8.55
CA ASP A 48 12.99 1.88 8.15
C ASP A 48 13.94 2.96 8.73
N ASP A 49 13.40 4.07 9.24
CA ASP A 49 14.20 5.25 9.64
C ASP A 49 14.29 5.46 11.15
N ALA A 50 13.29 5.02 11.91
CA ALA A 50 13.10 5.36 13.31
C ALA A 50 12.26 4.32 14.05
N THR A 51 12.40 4.26 15.38
CA THR A 51 11.57 3.38 16.21
C THR A 51 10.09 3.81 16.23
N TYR A 52 9.84 5.11 16.25
CA TYR A 52 8.51 5.69 16.19
C TYR A 52 8.58 7.16 15.75
N ARG A 53 7.43 7.71 15.37
CA ARG A 53 7.22 9.15 15.16
C ARG A 53 5.87 9.56 15.73
N SER A 54 5.84 10.69 16.41
CA SER A 54 4.63 11.30 16.97
C SER A 54 4.57 12.78 16.59
N PHE A 55 3.37 13.35 16.64
CA PHE A 55 3.11 14.76 16.35
C PHE A 55 2.23 15.33 17.46
N ASP A 56 2.40 16.61 17.79
CA ASP A 56 1.60 17.27 18.81
C ASP A 56 0.23 17.69 18.24
N THR A 57 0.13 17.84 16.92
CA THR A 57 -1.12 18.18 16.23
C THR A 57 -1.38 17.35 14.99
N MET A 58 -2.67 17.27 14.61
CA MET A 58 -3.08 16.64 13.35
C MET A 58 -2.66 17.42 12.10
N GLU A 59 -2.39 18.72 12.22
CA GLU A 59 -1.90 19.54 11.11
C GLU A 59 -0.45 19.18 10.79
N GLU A 60 0.40 19.05 11.81
CA GLU A 60 1.78 18.60 11.67
C GLU A 60 1.88 17.21 11.06
N TYR A 61 1.05 16.28 11.53
CA TYR A 61 0.94 14.93 10.95
C TYR A 61 0.61 14.99 9.45
N ARG A 62 -0.42 15.76 9.06
CA ARG A 62 -0.84 15.85 7.65
C ARG A 62 0.21 16.50 6.76
N ARG A 63 0.87 17.55 7.25
CA ARG A 63 1.97 18.20 6.52
C ARG A 63 3.11 17.22 6.29
N TRP A 64 3.52 16.50 7.33
CA TRP A 64 4.57 15.48 7.20
C TRP A 64 4.18 14.36 6.22
N CYS A 65 2.92 13.88 6.25
CA CYS A 65 2.43 12.91 5.28
C CYS A 65 2.54 13.41 3.83
N GLN A 66 2.25 14.68 3.58
CA GLN A 66 2.35 15.26 2.24
C GLN A 66 3.79 15.43 1.74
N GLU A 67 4.71 15.79 2.65
CA GLU A 67 6.09 16.10 2.30
C GLU A 67 6.99 14.86 2.26
N SER A 68 6.71 13.86 3.11
CA SER A 68 7.62 12.75 3.38
C SER A 68 7.12 11.38 2.91
N LEU A 69 5.80 11.20 2.72
CA LEU A 69 5.25 9.92 2.29
C LEU A 69 5.01 9.88 0.78
N PRO A 70 5.36 8.78 0.10
CA PRO A 70 4.93 8.55 -1.27
C PRO A 70 3.41 8.57 -1.43
N GLU A 71 2.92 9.15 -2.53
CA GLU A 71 1.48 9.27 -2.83
C GLU A 71 0.73 7.94 -2.80
N TRP A 72 1.37 6.85 -3.28
CA TRP A 72 0.77 5.51 -3.35
C TRP A 72 0.43 4.91 -1.97
N LEU A 73 0.96 5.46 -0.87
CA LEU A 73 0.58 5.04 0.48
C LEU A 73 -0.79 5.58 0.92
N GLY A 74 -1.34 6.59 0.23
CA GLY A 74 -2.70 7.08 0.48
C GLY A 74 -2.90 7.92 1.75
N TYR A 75 -1.83 8.34 2.43
CA TYR A 75 -1.90 9.23 3.60
C TYR A 75 -1.89 10.73 3.24
N GLY A 76 -1.71 11.08 1.96
CA GLY A 76 -1.82 12.44 1.45
C GLY A 76 -3.26 12.96 1.51
N ARG A 77 -3.46 14.25 1.19
CA ARG A 77 -4.82 14.77 0.99
C ARG A 77 -5.38 14.20 -0.32
N VAL A 78 -6.64 13.75 -0.25
CA VAL A 78 -7.52 13.49 -1.40
C VAL A 78 -8.36 14.73 -1.68
#